data_AF-A0AAV1LZB3-F1
#
_entry.id   AF-A0AAV1LZB3-F1
#
_cell.length_a   1.000
_cell.length_b   1.000
_cell.length_c   1.000
_cell.angle_alpha   90.00
_cell.angle_beta   90.00
_cell.angle_gamma   90.00
#
_symmetry.space_group_name_H-M   'P 1'
#
loop_
_entity.id
_entity.type
_entity.pdbx_description
1 polymer ?
#
loop_
_entity_poly.entity_id
_entity_poly.type
_entity_poly.pdbx_seq_one_letter_code
_entity_poly.pdbx_strand_id
1 'polypeptide(L)'
;MNYDETNLTDCKTYIYKRGTKYPERILNNSKTAISLMFTGTAHGELLPIYVVYKSDHLWDTWLEGGPEGTRYSRSKSGWFDAVCFKDWFNTIIVPYAHKIAGRKLLIGDNLSSYFSENLLKTCKEINIAFVCLPPKTTHLLQPLDVAFFAPLKTYWRDVLTHWKLMEERKHKTLVKNSFHKLLGQLKNKLVKRGAVSRNLEAGFSKSGLYPINPELPKSRLPQRTNVTDQQINNTTLLVVTEILQEIRNPLAPAQIRRKRKCDVQPGKSMTAADLVQSELHTTTKSNKKKTRKAQG
;
A
#
# COMPACT_ATOMS: atom_id res chain seq x y z
N MET A 1 -15.25 5.08 2.48
CA MET A 1 -13.90 5.56 2.12
C MET A 1 -12.96 4.38 2.10
N ASN A 2 -12.03 4.35 1.15
CA ASN A 2 -10.98 3.36 1.06
C ASN A 2 -9.62 4.07 1.03
N TYR A 3 -8.65 3.55 1.76
CA TYR A 3 -7.30 4.10 1.79
C TYR A 3 -6.26 3.02 1.54
N ASP A 4 -5.13 3.45 0.98
CA ASP A 4 -4.00 2.57 0.71
C ASP A 4 -2.70 3.35 0.49
N GLU A 5 -1.59 2.64 0.66
CA GLU A 5 -0.24 3.15 0.56
C GLU A 5 0.37 2.81 -0.81
N THR A 6 1.09 3.76 -1.40
CA THR A 6 1.81 3.53 -2.64
C THR A 6 3.10 4.34 -2.69
N ASN A 7 4.06 3.88 -3.50
CA ASN A 7 5.32 4.57 -3.69
C ASN A 7 5.40 5.15 -5.10
N LEU A 8 5.84 6.42 -5.19
CA LEU A 8 6.21 7.05 -6.45
C LEU A 8 7.74 7.03 -6.57
N THR A 9 8.23 6.39 -7.62
CA THR A 9 9.66 6.19 -7.89
C THR A 9 10.13 7.01 -9.08
N ASP A 10 11.41 7.37 -9.08
CA ASP A 10 12.09 8.06 -10.19
C ASP A 10 12.57 7.09 -11.29
N CYS A 11 12.67 5.80 -10.97
CA CYS A 11 13.17 4.77 -11.86
C CYS A 11 12.06 4.09 -12.69
N LYS A 12 12.44 3.64 -13.90
CA LYS A 12 11.61 2.77 -14.76
C LYS A 12 12.37 1.49 -15.02
N THR A 13 11.70 0.35 -14.87
CA THR A 13 12.19 -0.94 -15.35
C THR A 13 11.92 -1.02 -16.85
N TYR A 14 12.94 -1.34 -17.64
CA TYR A 14 12.81 -1.58 -19.07
C TYR A 14 13.12 -3.03 -19.36
N ILE A 15 12.36 -3.60 -20.29
CA ILE A 15 12.57 -4.95 -20.78
C ILE A 15 13.01 -4.79 -22.24
N TYR A 16 14.16 -5.37 -22.57
CA TYR A 16 14.70 -5.40 -23.92
C TYR A 16 14.70 -6.85 -24.42
N LYS A 17 14.63 -7.04 -25.75
CA LYS A 17 14.73 -8.37 -26.34
C LYS A 17 16.11 -8.94 -26.00
N ARG A 18 16.15 -10.20 -25.58
CA ARG A 18 17.40 -10.94 -25.40
C ARG A 18 18.19 -10.86 -26.73
N GLY A 19 19.37 -10.24 -26.71
CA GLY A 19 20.20 -10.01 -27.90
C GLY A 19 20.20 -8.58 -28.46
N THR A 20 19.47 -7.62 -27.88
CA THR A 20 19.62 -6.20 -28.25
C THR A 20 21.02 -5.72 -27.87
N LYS A 21 21.85 -5.39 -28.87
CA LYS A 21 23.26 -4.98 -28.67
C LYS A 21 23.41 -3.57 -28.10
N TYR A 22 22.59 -2.60 -28.53
CA TYR A 22 22.69 -1.20 -28.07
C TYR A 22 21.31 -0.61 -27.72
N PRO A 23 20.71 -1.00 -26.58
CA PRO A 23 19.51 -0.34 -26.08
C PRO A 23 19.90 0.97 -25.37
N GLU A 24 19.76 2.10 -26.04
CA GLU A 24 20.14 3.39 -25.47
C GLU A 24 18.93 4.24 -25.09
N ARG A 25 18.90 4.62 -23.81
CA ARG A 25 18.05 5.70 -23.29
C ARG A 25 18.79 6.35 -22.12
N ILE A 26 19.59 7.37 -22.43
CA ILE A 26 20.44 8.04 -21.44
C ILE A 26 19.59 9.05 -20.67
N LEU A 27 19.05 8.61 -19.53
CA LEU A 27 18.28 9.45 -18.61
C LEU A 27 18.70 9.17 -17.17
N ASN A 28 19.14 10.22 -16.49
CA ASN A 28 19.48 10.16 -15.08
C ASN A 28 18.28 9.65 -14.27
N ASN A 29 18.53 8.66 -13.42
CA ASN A 29 17.55 8.08 -12.51
C ASN A 29 18.14 7.98 -11.11
N SER A 30 17.27 7.99 -10.12
CA SER A 30 17.60 7.66 -8.74
C SER A 30 16.74 6.48 -8.27
N LYS A 31 17.22 5.78 -7.24
CA LYS A 31 16.41 4.80 -6.50
C LYS A 31 15.50 5.46 -5.47
N THR A 32 15.33 6.78 -5.53
CA THR A 32 14.48 7.53 -4.62
C THR A 32 13.02 7.11 -4.82
N ALA A 33 12.40 6.71 -3.73
CA ALA A 33 10.98 6.43 -3.63
C ALA A 33 10.41 7.34 -2.54
N ILE A 34 9.27 7.97 -2.82
CA ILE A 34 8.51 8.73 -1.84
C ILE A 34 7.22 7.97 -1.61
N SER A 35 6.84 7.83 -0.34
CA SER A 35 5.66 7.08 0.08
C SER A 35 4.46 8.03 0.21
N LEU A 36 3.33 7.60 -0.33
CA LEU A 36 2.09 8.37 -0.33
C LEU A 36 0.95 7.48 0.14
N MET A 37 0.03 8.06 0.89
CA MET A 37 -1.22 7.43 1.27
C MET A 37 -2.34 8.18 0.58
N PHE A 38 -3.13 7.44 -0.19
CA PHE A 38 -4.28 7.95 -0.90
C PHE A 38 -5.55 7.52 -0.19
N THR A 39 -6.58 8.36 -0.26
CA THR A 39 -7.90 8.03 0.25
C THR A 39 -8.95 8.45 -0.75
N GLY A 40 -9.78 7.50 -1.18
CA GLY A 40 -10.85 7.71 -2.13
C GLY A 40 -12.22 7.36 -1.56
N THR A 41 -13.26 8.02 -2.05
CA THR A 41 -14.65 7.69 -1.73
C THR A 41 -15.30 6.92 -2.86
N ALA A 42 -16.40 6.24 -2.53
CA ALA A 42 -17.17 5.49 -3.52
C ALA A 42 -17.88 6.39 -4.53
N HIS A 43 -18.07 7.67 -4.20
CA HIS A 43 -18.61 8.71 -5.08
C HIS A 43 -17.55 9.33 -6.00
N GLY A 44 -16.33 8.79 -6.03
CA GLY A 44 -15.29 9.27 -6.93
C GLY A 44 -14.48 10.47 -6.42
N GLU A 45 -14.69 10.90 -5.17
CA GLU A 45 -13.92 11.98 -4.57
C GLU A 45 -12.58 11.47 -4.03
N LEU A 46 -11.49 12.13 -4.40
CA LEU A 46 -10.17 11.89 -3.83
C LEU A 46 -9.89 12.91 -2.74
N LEU A 47 -9.69 12.41 -1.52
CA LEU A 47 -9.31 13.22 -0.37
C LEU A 47 -7.87 13.76 -0.52
N PRO A 48 -7.49 14.75 0.29
CA PRO A 48 -6.12 15.25 0.27
C PRO A 48 -5.08 14.15 0.43
N ILE A 49 -3.99 14.27 -0.32
CA ILE A 49 -2.92 13.28 -0.38
C ILE A 49 -2.06 13.42 0.88
N TYR A 50 -1.61 12.30 1.44
CA TYR A 50 -0.65 12.31 2.54
C TYR A 50 0.70 11.79 2.06
N VAL A 51 1.75 12.58 2.25
CA VAL A 51 3.10 12.32 1.71
C VAL A 51 4.07 12.10 2.86
N VAL A 52 4.88 11.04 2.78
CA VAL A 52 5.94 10.73 3.76
C VAL A 52 7.30 10.76 3.09
N TYR A 53 8.14 11.67 3.54
CA TYR A 53 9.55 11.72 3.15
C TYR A 53 10.42 10.89 4.08
N LYS A 54 11.40 10.17 3.51
CA LYS A 54 12.49 9.56 4.28
C LYS A 54 13.42 10.65 4.84
N SER A 55 13.23 11.08 6.07
CA SER A 55 13.98 12.20 6.67
C SER A 55 13.79 12.27 8.19
N ASP A 56 14.78 12.82 8.90
CA ASP A 56 14.63 13.20 10.31
C ASP A 56 13.86 14.52 10.47
N HIS A 57 14.12 15.47 9.57
CA HIS A 57 13.50 16.79 9.57
C HIS A 57 12.67 17.02 8.32
N LEU A 58 11.60 17.80 8.46
CA LEU A 58 10.78 18.30 7.38
C LEU A 58 11.17 19.76 7.15
N TRP A 59 11.38 20.14 5.88
CA TRP A 59 11.79 21.50 5.50
C TRP A 59 10.66 22.16 4.72
N ASP A 60 10.43 23.45 4.96
CA ASP A 60 9.31 24.20 4.35
C ASP A 60 9.38 24.22 2.82
N THR A 61 10.61 24.28 2.29
CA THR A 61 10.88 24.18 0.84
C THR A 61 10.29 22.93 0.19
N TRP A 62 10.09 21.83 0.93
CA TRP A 62 9.51 20.58 0.38
C TRP A 62 7.98 20.61 0.32
N LEU A 63 7.35 21.65 0.86
CA LEU A 63 5.90 21.80 1.04
C LEU A 63 5.31 22.82 0.07
N GLU A 64 6.06 23.88 -0.20
CA GLU A 64 5.60 25.07 -0.92
C GLU A 64 5.24 24.79 -2.39
N GLY A 65 4.02 25.15 -2.79
CA GLY A 65 3.55 24.91 -4.17
C GLY A 65 3.23 23.45 -4.48
N GLY A 66 2.98 22.63 -3.45
CA GLY A 66 2.35 21.33 -3.58
C GLY A 66 0.85 21.41 -3.93
N PRO A 67 0.20 20.28 -4.25
CA PRO A 67 -1.23 20.27 -4.48
C PRO A 67 -2.00 20.68 -3.22
N GLU A 68 -3.07 21.45 -3.41
CA GLU A 68 -3.89 21.98 -2.32
C GLU A 68 -4.43 20.87 -1.40
N GLY A 69 -4.39 21.15 -0.09
CA GLY A 69 -4.81 20.26 0.99
C GLY A 69 -3.83 19.14 1.36
N THR A 70 -2.77 18.92 0.56
CA THR A 70 -1.82 17.82 0.77
C THR A 70 -1.13 17.96 2.12
N ARG A 71 -1.15 16.88 2.91
CA ARG A 71 -0.43 16.80 4.18
C ARG A 71 0.92 16.15 3.95
N TYR A 72 1.98 16.83 4.37
CA TYR A 72 3.34 16.32 4.26
C TYR A 72 3.88 15.96 5.64
N SER A 73 4.59 14.84 5.70
CA SER A 73 5.19 14.30 6.89
C SER A 73 6.50 13.60 6.56
N ARG A 74 7.11 13.00 7.57
CA ARG A 74 8.44 12.42 7.52
C ARG A 74 8.58 11.24 8.47
N SER A 75 9.38 10.26 8.06
CA SER A 75 9.81 9.15 8.90
C SER A 75 11.27 8.79 8.59
N LYS A 76 11.98 8.23 9.58
CA LYS A 76 13.40 7.83 9.40
C LYS A 76 13.59 6.79 8.31
N SER A 77 12.64 5.86 8.21
CA SER A 77 12.68 4.76 7.24
C SER A 77 12.16 5.19 5.86
N GLY A 78 11.32 6.23 5.81
CA GLY A 78 10.55 6.62 4.63
C GLY A 78 9.23 5.85 4.48
N TRP A 79 9.00 4.84 5.31
CA TRP A 79 7.78 4.04 5.34
C TRP A 79 6.78 4.62 6.34
N PHE A 80 5.52 4.20 6.21
CA PHE A 80 4.46 4.53 7.16
C PHE A 80 4.71 3.87 8.51
N ASP A 81 4.43 4.63 9.57
CA ASP A 81 4.43 4.17 10.95
C ASP A 81 3.13 4.61 11.66
N ALA A 82 2.96 4.20 12.92
CA ALA A 82 1.76 4.55 13.70
C ALA A 82 1.59 6.06 13.89
N VAL A 83 2.70 6.81 13.94
CA VAL A 83 2.67 8.26 14.09
C VAL A 83 2.14 8.91 12.81
N CYS A 84 2.63 8.46 11.65
CA CYS A 84 2.13 8.90 10.35
C CYS A 84 0.65 8.57 10.18
N PHE A 85 0.22 7.37 10.57
CA PHE A 85 -1.18 6.96 10.47
C PHE A 85 -2.09 7.83 11.36
N LYS A 86 -1.68 8.12 12.60
CA LYS A 86 -2.43 9.00 13.50
C LYS A 86 -2.50 10.44 12.96
N ASP A 87 -1.39 10.98 12.44
CA ASP A 87 -1.38 12.32 11.83
C ASP A 87 -2.30 12.37 10.60
N TRP A 88 -2.22 11.39 9.70
CA TRP A 88 -3.12 11.26 8.55
C TRP A 88 -4.59 11.20 8.99
N PHE A 89 -4.93 10.36 9.97
CA PHE A 89 -6.29 10.19 10.43
C PHE A 89 -6.86 11.52 10.99
N ASN A 90 -6.09 12.19 11.86
CA ASN A 90 -6.52 13.44 12.48
C ASN A 90 -6.57 14.63 11.51
N THR A 91 -5.69 14.68 10.51
CA THR A 91 -5.57 15.83 9.60
C THR A 91 -6.43 15.72 8.36
N ILE A 92 -6.72 14.50 7.90
CA ILE A 92 -7.45 14.26 6.63
C ILE A 92 -8.80 13.61 6.91
N ILE A 93 -8.83 12.50 7.66
CA ILE A 93 -10.07 11.72 7.84
C ILE A 93 -11.05 12.43 8.78
N VAL A 94 -10.59 12.89 9.93
CA VAL A 94 -11.44 13.55 10.94
C VAL A 94 -12.15 14.79 10.35
N PRO A 95 -11.44 15.76 9.73
CA PRO A 95 -12.10 16.94 9.15
C PRO A 95 -13.06 16.60 8.03
N TYR A 96 -12.71 15.61 7.18
CA TYR A 96 -13.60 15.15 6.12
C TYR A 96 -14.85 14.47 6.70
N ALA A 97 -14.69 13.64 7.73
CA ALA A 97 -15.79 12.94 8.37
C ALA A 97 -16.75 13.89 9.10
N HIS A 98 -16.29 15.04 9.63
CA HIS A 98 -17.18 16.04 10.22
C HIS A 98 -18.08 16.73 9.18
N LYS A 99 -17.66 16.79 7.90
CA LYS A 99 -18.46 17.39 6.81
C LYS A 99 -19.60 16.48 6.34
N ILE A 100 -19.57 15.19 6.69
CA ILE A 100 -20.51 14.18 6.18
C ILE A 100 -21.32 13.60 7.33
N ALA A 101 -22.64 13.65 7.20
CA ALA A 101 -23.57 13.06 8.15
C ALA A 101 -23.64 11.51 8.00
N GLY A 102 -24.04 10.84 9.09
CA GLY A 102 -24.26 9.40 9.11
C GLY A 102 -23.02 8.57 9.45
N ARG A 103 -23.17 7.24 9.33
CA ARG A 103 -22.11 6.27 9.65
C ARG A 103 -21.15 6.17 8.47
N LYS A 104 -19.84 6.32 8.74
CA LYS A 104 -18.79 6.18 7.72
C LYS A 104 -18.10 4.84 7.86
N LEU A 105 -17.73 4.26 6.72
CA LEU A 105 -16.82 3.12 6.68
C LEU A 105 -15.47 3.55 6.12
N LEU A 106 -14.41 3.19 6.82
CA LEU A 106 -13.04 3.37 6.38
C LEU A 106 -12.41 1.99 6.18
N ILE A 107 -12.12 1.68 4.91
CA ILE A 107 -11.70 0.34 4.46
C ILE A 107 -10.22 0.40 4.05
N GLY A 108 -9.40 -0.55 4.48
CA GLY A 108 -8.01 -0.64 4.06
C GLY A 108 -7.33 -1.93 4.49
N ASP A 109 -6.06 -2.09 4.10
CA ASP A 109 -5.24 -3.24 4.45
C ASP A 109 -4.59 -3.07 5.83
N ASN A 110 -4.52 -4.18 6.58
CA ASN A 110 -3.62 -4.44 7.72
C ASN A 110 -3.48 -3.32 8.78
N LEU A 111 -4.33 -3.38 9.80
CA LEU A 111 -4.59 -2.25 10.69
C LEU A 111 -4.12 -2.43 12.15
N SER A 112 -3.75 -3.64 12.56
CA SER A 112 -3.56 -3.93 13.99
C SER A 112 -2.37 -3.22 14.64
N SER A 113 -1.33 -2.86 13.87
CA SER A 113 -0.13 -2.20 14.41
C SER A 113 -0.25 -0.68 14.59
N TYR A 114 -1.30 -0.06 14.05
CA TYR A 114 -1.44 1.40 14.01
C TYR A 114 -2.58 1.95 14.88
N PHE A 115 -3.41 1.06 15.42
CA PHE A 115 -4.47 1.45 16.32
C PHE A 115 -3.94 1.83 17.69
N SER A 116 -4.18 3.08 18.06
CA SER A 116 -4.09 3.53 19.45
C SER A 116 -5.49 3.65 20.03
N GLU A 117 -5.62 3.52 21.35
CA GLU A 117 -6.89 3.67 22.07
C GLU A 117 -7.57 5.02 21.75
N ASN A 118 -6.79 6.09 21.66
CA ASN A 118 -7.28 7.43 21.32
C ASN A 118 -7.90 7.50 19.92
N LEU A 119 -7.32 6.78 18.95
CA LEU A 119 -7.86 6.73 17.59
C LEU A 119 -9.23 6.03 17.59
N LEU A 120 -9.37 4.93 18.34
CA LEU A 120 -10.64 4.21 18.47
C LEU A 120 -11.73 5.05 19.17
N LYS A 121 -11.38 5.82 20.21
CA LYS A 121 -12.30 6.76 20.87
C LYS A 121 -12.83 7.81 19.87
N THR A 122 -11.90 8.43 19.14
CA THR A 122 -12.23 9.42 18.10
C THR A 122 -13.14 8.83 17.01
N CYS A 123 -12.91 7.57 16.63
CA CYS A 123 -13.77 6.89 15.66
C CYS A 123 -15.19 6.66 16.17
N LYS A 124 -15.33 6.29 17.45
CA LYS A 124 -16.63 6.10 18.09
C LYS A 124 -17.41 7.41 18.14
N GLU A 125 -16.74 8.51 18.49
CA GLU A 125 -17.33 9.86 18.55
C GLU A 125 -17.81 10.34 17.18
N ILE A 126 -17.04 10.09 16.11
CA ILE A 126 -17.33 10.57 14.75
C ILE A 126 -18.13 9.53 13.92
N ASN A 127 -18.51 8.42 14.53
CA ASN A 127 -19.24 7.30 13.92
C ASN A 127 -18.54 6.73 12.67
N ILE A 128 -17.24 6.50 12.79
CA ILE A 128 -16.40 5.84 11.78
C ILE A 128 -16.19 4.38 12.19
N ALA A 129 -16.56 3.46 11.31
CA ALA A 129 -16.22 2.05 11.44
C ALA A 129 -15.04 1.70 10.55
N PHE A 130 -14.00 1.12 11.13
CA PHE A 130 -12.88 0.56 10.37
C PHE A 130 -13.18 -0.87 9.93
N VAL A 131 -12.88 -1.17 8.68
CA VAL A 131 -13.01 -2.51 8.10
C VAL A 131 -11.70 -2.88 7.43
N CYS A 132 -11.10 -3.97 7.90
CA CYS A 132 -9.91 -4.55 7.29
C CYS A 132 -10.31 -5.48 6.15
N LEU A 133 -9.63 -5.36 5.01
CA LEU A 133 -9.76 -6.35 3.95
C LEU A 133 -9.15 -7.69 4.38
N PRO A 134 -9.70 -8.83 3.91
CA PRO A 134 -9.08 -10.13 4.11
C PRO A 134 -7.61 -10.16 3.64
N PRO A 135 -6.75 -10.94 4.29
CA PRO A 135 -5.35 -11.02 3.88
C PRO A 135 -5.23 -11.59 2.45
N LYS A 136 -4.29 -11.04 1.68
CA LYS A 136 -3.97 -11.47 0.29
C LYS A 136 -5.09 -11.26 -0.73
N THR A 137 -6.13 -10.49 -0.41
CA THR A 137 -7.21 -10.17 -1.36
C THR A 137 -7.08 -8.78 -1.98
N THR A 138 -5.94 -8.09 -1.80
CA THR A 138 -5.73 -6.73 -2.30
C THR A 138 -6.06 -6.59 -3.80
N HIS A 139 -5.58 -7.53 -4.62
CA HIS A 139 -5.87 -7.58 -6.07
C HIS A 139 -7.36 -7.72 -6.45
N LEU A 140 -8.24 -8.07 -5.49
CA LEU A 140 -9.68 -8.26 -5.69
C LEU A 140 -10.51 -7.17 -5.00
N LEU A 141 -10.19 -6.91 -3.74
CA LEU A 141 -11.03 -6.15 -2.81
C LEU A 141 -10.49 -4.76 -2.48
N GLN A 142 -9.29 -4.38 -2.96
CA GLN A 142 -8.72 -3.06 -2.73
C GLN A 142 -8.99 -2.13 -3.93
N PRO A 143 -10.00 -1.23 -3.87
CA PRO A 143 -10.36 -0.33 -4.98
C PRO A 143 -9.18 0.41 -5.60
N LEU A 144 -8.29 0.92 -4.74
CA LEU A 144 -7.17 1.75 -5.19
C LEU A 144 -6.16 0.93 -6.03
N ASP A 145 -5.89 -0.31 -5.65
CA ASP A 145 -5.04 -1.20 -6.45
C ASP A 145 -5.73 -1.70 -7.72
N VAL A 146 -7.03 -2.01 -7.65
CA VAL A 146 -7.80 -2.56 -8.77
C VAL A 146 -7.90 -1.59 -9.95
N ALA A 147 -8.06 -0.29 -9.70
CA ALA A 147 -8.35 0.67 -10.77
C ALA A 147 -7.60 2.00 -10.70
N PHE A 148 -7.05 2.42 -9.56
CA PHE A 148 -6.51 3.77 -9.39
C PHE A 148 -4.99 3.85 -9.54
N PHE A 149 -4.24 2.96 -8.90
CA PHE A 149 -2.78 3.07 -8.81
C PHE A 149 -2.04 2.77 -10.12
N ALA A 150 -2.57 1.88 -10.97
CA ALA A 150 -1.95 1.62 -12.27
C ALA A 150 -1.99 2.87 -13.18
N PRO A 151 -3.15 3.53 -13.41
CA PRO A 151 -3.20 4.81 -14.10
C PRO A 151 -2.37 5.91 -13.42
N LEU A 152 -2.43 6.02 -12.09
CA LEU A 152 -1.63 7.00 -11.32
C LEU A 152 -0.14 6.89 -11.66
N LYS A 153 0.42 5.67 -11.60
CA LYS A 153 1.83 5.41 -11.90
C LYS A 153 2.16 5.70 -13.37
N THR A 154 1.24 5.48 -14.29
CA THR A 154 1.42 5.84 -15.70
C THR A 154 1.51 7.34 -15.89
N TYR A 155 0.60 8.12 -15.30
CA TYR A 155 0.64 9.58 -15.36
C TYR A 155 1.87 10.15 -14.65
N TRP A 156 2.28 9.56 -13.53
CA TRP A 156 3.50 9.95 -12.84
C TRP A 156 4.73 9.80 -13.72
N ARG A 157 4.86 8.67 -14.44
CA ARG A 157 5.98 8.46 -15.38
C ARG A 157 5.99 9.49 -16.51
N ASP A 158 4.82 9.89 -16.98
CA ASP A 158 4.68 10.90 -18.02
C ASP A 158 5.13 12.28 -17.51
N VAL A 159 4.66 12.69 -16.33
CA VAL A 159 5.12 13.92 -15.63
C VAL A 159 6.63 13.90 -15.43
N LEU A 160 7.19 12.80 -14.93
CA LEU A 160 8.63 12.65 -14.74
C LEU A 160 9.40 12.70 -16.07
N THR A 161 8.88 12.07 -17.12
CA THR A 161 9.54 12.07 -18.43
C THR A 161 9.60 13.49 -18.99
N HIS A 162 8.49 14.21 -18.96
CA HIS A 162 8.45 15.61 -19.40
C HIS A 162 9.39 16.50 -18.58
N TRP A 163 9.35 16.39 -17.24
CA TRP A 163 10.25 17.13 -16.37
C TRP A 163 11.73 16.83 -16.62
N LYS A 164 12.09 15.58 -16.90
CA LYS A 164 13.49 15.20 -17.18
C LYS A 164 14.01 15.68 -18.54
N LEU A 165 13.12 15.97 -19.48
CA LEU A 165 13.45 16.47 -20.82
C LEU A 165 13.55 18.00 -20.88
N MET A 166 13.17 18.72 -19.82
CA MET A 166 13.35 20.17 -19.74
C MET A 166 14.83 20.54 -19.66
N GLU A 167 15.26 21.47 -20.50
CA GLU A 167 16.65 21.93 -20.60
C GLU A 167 17.10 22.72 -19.36
N GLU A 168 16.21 23.51 -18.75
CA GLU A 168 16.51 24.43 -17.64
C GLU A 168 16.45 23.80 -16.22
N ARG A 169 16.71 22.50 -16.09
CA ARG A 169 16.56 21.84 -14.78
C ARG A 169 17.80 21.98 -13.89
N LYS A 170 17.58 22.44 -12.65
CA LYS A 170 18.62 22.51 -11.60
C LYS A 170 19.17 21.14 -11.18
N HIS A 171 18.36 20.08 -11.28
CA HIS A 171 18.74 18.74 -10.81
C HIS A 171 18.52 17.66 -11.88
N LYS A 172 19.49 16.74 -11.97
CA LYS A 172 19.46 15.63 -12.93
C LYS A 172 18.56 14.47 -12.48
N THR A 173 18.30 14.33 -11.18
CA THR A 173 17.50 13.27 -10.54
C THR A 173 16.40 13.85 -9.66
N LEU A 174 15.37 13.05 -9.35
CA LEU A 174 14.28 13.49 -8.49
C LEU A 174 14.78 13.76 -7.06
N VAL A 175 14.69 15.02 -6.65
CA VAL A 175 14.98 15.49 -5.28
C VAL A 175 13.69 15.83 -4.55
N LYS A 176 13.71 15.78 -3.21
CA LYS A 176 12.53 16.08 -2.36
C LYS A 176 11.97 17.49 -2.62
N ASN A 177 12.86 18.47 -2.81
CA ASN A 177 12.55 19.88 -3.12
C ASN A 177 11.91 20.12 -4.51
N SER A 178 11.73 19.08 -5.31
CA SER A 178 11.01 19.18 -6.59
C SER A 178 9.76 18.30 -6.60
N PHE A 179 9.64 17.38 -5.64
CA PHE A 179 8.58 16.38 -5.64
C PHE A 179 7.19 16.99 -5.49
N HIS A 180 6.99 17.94 -4.58
CA HIS A 180 5.69 18.58 -4.32
C HIS A 180 5.13 19.27 -5.57
N LYS A 181 5.96 20.01 -6.32
CA LYS A 181 5.57 20.63 -7.60
C LYS A 181 5.14 19.58 -8.64
N LEU A 182 5.91 18.49 -8.76
CA LEU A 182 5.58 17.38 -9.68
C LEU A 182 4.33 16.62 -9.25
N LEU A 183 4.10 16.49 -7.94
CA LEU A 183 2.87 15.94 -7.39
C LEU A 183 1.66 16.83 -7.74
N GLY A 184 1.84 18.16 -7.70
CA GLY A 184 0.84 19.12 -8.17
C GLY A 184 0.49 18.91 -9.64
N GLN A 185 1.50 18.78 -10.50
CA GLN A 185 1.31 18.47 -11.92
C GLN A 185 0.59 17.13 -12.13
N LEU A 186 0.93 16.10 -11.35
CA LEU A 186 0.26 14.80 -11.37
C LEU A 186 -1.23 14.94 -11.00
N LYS A 187 -1.55 15.61 -9.89
CA LYS A 187 -2.93 15.83 -9.45
C LYS A 187 -3.72 16.56 -10.53
N ASN A 188 -3.17 17.64 -11.10
CA ASN A 188 -3.81 18.40 -12.17
C ASN A 188 -4.07 17.54 -13.41
N LYS A 189 -3.13 16.67 -13.78
CA LYS A 189 -3.28 15.76 -14.91
C LYS A 189 -4.36 14.71 -14.69
N LEU A 190 -4.46 14.18 -13.47
CA LEU A 190 -5.52 13.23 -13.09
C LEU A 190 -6.90 13.88 -13.15
N VAL A 191 -7.03 15.10 -12.62
CA VAL A 191 -8.28 15.88 -12.62
C VAL A 191 -8.69 16.24 -14.04
N LYS A 192 -7.78 16.82 -14.84
CA LYS A 192 -8.07 17.24 -16.23
C LYS A 192 -8.56 16.11 -17.12
N ARG A 193 -8.12 14.86 -16.89
CA ARG A 193 -8.56 13.68 -17.66
C ARG A 193 -9.83 13.02 -17.11
N GLY A 194 -10.43 13.59 -16.06
CA GLY A 194 -11.52 12.96 -15.32
C GLY A 194 -11.16 11.58 -14.79
N ALA A 195 -9.86 11.29 -14.62
CA ALA A 195 -9.38 9.96 -14.27
C ALA A 195 -9.65 9.63 -12.80
N VAL A 196 -9.77 10.64 -11.94
CA VAL A 196 -9.98 10.45 -10.51
C VAL A 196 -11.33 9.79 -10.23
N SER A 197 -12.44 10.47 -10.52
CA SER A 197 -13.79 9.97 -10.25
C SER A 197 -14.03 8.62 -10.91
N ARG A 198 -13.74 8.55 -12.23
CA ARG A 198 -13.93 7.35 -13.03
C ARG A 198 -13.17 6.13 -12.49
N ASN A 199 -11.90 6.30 -12.12
CA ASN A 199 -11.11 5.17 -11.64
C ASN A 199 -11.49 4.76 -10.21
N LEU A 200 -11.86 5.70 -9.36
CA LEU A 200 -12.32 5.42 -8.00
C LEU A 200 -13.66 4.67 -8.03
N GLU A 201 -14.68 5.23 -8.70
CA GLU A 201 -15.98 4.58 -8.86
C GLU A 201 -15.85 3.20 -9.50
N ALA A 202 -15.05 3.07 -10.58
CA ALA A 202 -14.76 1.79 -11.19
C ALA A 202 -14.05 0.84 -10.22
N GLY A 203 -13.12 1.31 -9.39
CA GLY A 203 -12.44 0.51 -8.37
C GLY A 203 -13.40 -0.03 -7.31
N PHE A 204 -14.30 0.81 -6.80
CA PHE A 204 -15.32 0.42 -5.81
C PHE A 204 -16.35 -0.55 -6.38
N SER A 205 -16.82 -0.30 -7.61
CA SER A 205 -17.73 -1.20 -8.32
C SER A 205 -17.06 -2.55 -8.59
N LYS A 206 -15.83 -2.52 -9.13
CA LYS A 206 -15.08 -3.73 -9.48
C LYS A 206 -14.65 -4.56 -8.25
N SER A 207 -14.47 -3.94 -7.09
CA SER A 207 -14.18 -4.64 -5.84
C SER A 207 -15.44 -5.14 -5.13
N GLY A 208 -16.64 -4.86 -5.68
CA GLY A 208 -17.91 -5.27 -5.09
C GLY A 208 -18.25 -4.54 -3.79
N LEU A 209 -17.55 -3.46 -3.47
CA LEU A 209 -17.75 -2.69 -2.24
C LEU A 209 -18.86 -1.65 -2.39
N TYR A 210 -19.00 -1.05 -3.59
CA TYR A 210 -20.07 -0.09 -3.87
C TYR A 210 -20.43 -0.01 -5.36
N PRO A 211 -21.68 -0.30 -5.75
CA PRO A 211 -22.72 -0.95 -4.94
C PRO A 211 -22.25 -2.29 -4.38
N ILE A 212 -22.77 -2.69 -3.21
CA ILE A 212 -22.35 -3.93 -2.56
C ILE A 212 -22.76 -5.11 -3.44
N ASN A 213 -21.78 -5.85 -3.96
CA ASN A 213 -21.99 -7.05 -4.77
C ASN A 213 -20.85 -8.06 -4.51
N PRO A 214 -21.07 -9.06 -3.65
CA PRO A 214 -20.08 -10.07 -3.30
C PRO A 214 -19.69 -11.01 -4.46
N GLU A 215 -20.50 -11.12 -5.51
CA GLU A 215 -20.25 -12.04 -6.62
C GLU A 215 -19.22 -11.51 -7.62
N LEU A 216 -19.09 -10.18 -7.73
CA LEU A 216 -18.12 -9.55 -8.64
C LEU A 216 -16.67 -9.96 -8.33
N PRO A 217 -16.17 -9.84 -7.08
CA PRO A 217 -14.83 -10.33 -6.74
C PRO A 217 -14.66 -11.83 -6.93
N LYS A 218 -15.69 -12.63 -6.61
CA LYS A 218 -15.65 -14.09 -6.74
C LYS A 218 -15.49 -14.53 -8.20
N SER A 219 -16.17 -13.86 -9.12
CA SER A 219 -16.09 -14.15 -10.56
C SER A 219 -14.68 -14.00 -11.14
N ARG A 220 -13.80 -13.21 -10.49
CA ARG A 220 -12.42 -12.98 -10.93
C ARG A 220 -11.42 -13.95 -10.32
N LEU A 221 -11.84 -14.78 -9.37
CA LEU A 221 -11.01 -15.87 -8.91
C LEU A 221 -10.87 -16.87 -10.07
N PRO A 222 -9.67 -17.42 -10.29
CA PRO A 222 -9.50 -18.47 -11.26
C PRO A 222 -10.44 -19.62 -10.88
N GLN A 223 -11.33 -20.00 -11.79
CA GLN A 223 -12.13 -21.19 -11.61
C GLN A 223 -11.17 -22.38 -11.58
N ARG A 224 -11.33 -23.27 -10.58
CA ARG A 224 -10.63 -24.56 -10.61
C ARG A 224 -11.13 -25.28 -11.86
N THR A 225 -10.31 -25.29 -12.91
CA THR A 225 -10.47 -26.28 -13.96
C THR A 225 -10.18 -27.62 -13.32
N ASN A 226 -11.02 -28.62 -13.59
CA ASN A 226 -10.80 -30.01 -13.16
C ASN A 226 -9.62 -30.62 -13.95
N VAL A 227 -8.45 -30.01 -13.86
CA VAL A 227 -7.20 -30.62 -14.31
C VAL A 227 -6.77 -31.53 -13.18
N THR A 228 -6.78 -32.83 -13.44
CA THR A 228 -6.48 -33.88 -12.47
C THR A 228 -5.22 -33.52 -11.68
N ASP A 229 -5.33 -33.41 -10.34
CA ASP A 229 -4.26 -33.00 -9.42
C ASP A 229 -2.94 -33.78 -9.62
N GLN A 230 -3.00 -34.97 -10.23
CA GLN A 230 -1.86 -35.81 -10.56
C GLN A 230 -0.93 -35.20 -11.63
N GLN A 231 -1.45 -34.50 -12.64
CA GLN A 231 -0.61 -33.91 -13.70
C GLN A 231 0.13 -32.66 -13.21
N ILE A 232 -0.54 -31.79 -12.44
CA ILE A 232 0.07 -30.57 -11.90
C ILE A 232 1.14 -30.91 -10.86
N ASN A 233 0.87 -31.88 -9.99
CA ASN A 233 1.84 -32.30 -8.97
C ASN A 233 3.10 -32.86 -9.62
N ASN A 234 2.99 -33.70 -10.65
CA ASN A 234 4.16 -34.29 -11.28
C ASN A 234 5.03 -33.24 -11.98
N THR A 235 4.42 -32.26 -12.66
CA THR A 235 5.17 -31.20 -13.34
C THR A 235 5.78 -30.20 -12.36
N THR A 236 5.06 -29.80 -11.30
CA THR A 236 5.65 -28.92 -10.27
C THR A 236 6.71 -29.63 -9.44
N LEU A 237 6.58 -30.94 -9.14
CA LEU A 237 7.62 -31.69 -8.46
C LEU A 237 8.90 -31.74 -9.30
N LEU A 238 8.79 -32.00 -10.61
CA LEU A 238 9.97 -32.03 -11.50
C LEU A 238 10.70 -30.68 -11.51
N VAL A 239 9.99 -29.57 -11.72
CA VAL A 239 10.58 -28.23 -11.75
C VAL A 239 11.18 -27.83 -10.40
N VAL A 240 10.49 -28.14 -9.29
CA VAL A 240 11.01 -27.90 -7.94
C VAL A 240 12.24 -28.75 -7.67
N THR A 241 12.28 -29.99 -8.17
CA THR A 241 13.43 -30.89 -7.97
C THR A 241 14.64 -30.41 -8.77
N GLU A 242 14.47 -29.91 -10.00
CA GLU A 242 15.54 -29.28 -10.79
C GLU A 242 16.10 -28.04 -10.10
N ILE A 243 15.23 -27.15 -9.62
CA ILE A 243 15.65 -25.94 -8.88
C ILE A 243 16.37 -26.31 -7.57
N LEU A 244 15.91 -27.34 -6.87
CA LEU A 244 16.55 -27.82 -5.64
C LEU A 244 17.88 -28.52 -5.91
N GLN A 245 18.06 -29.14 -7.07
CA GLN A 245 19.34 -29.71 -7.52
C GLN A 245 20.34 -28.60 -7.87
N GLU A 246 19.90 -27.53 -8.51
CA GLU A 246 20.73 -26.32 -8.74
C GLU A 246 21.15 -25.66 -7.42
N ILE A 247 20.26 -25.59 -6.43
CA ILE A 247 20.54 -24.99 -5.11
C ILE A 247 21.43 -25.90 -4.24
N ARG A 248 21.41 -27.23 -4.47
CA ARG A 248 22.17 -28.22 -3.68
C ARG A 248 23.67 -28.27 -3.97
N ASN A 249 24.19 -27.48 -4.92
CA ASN A 249 25.62 -27.21 -5.07
C ASN A 249 25.98 -25.92 -4.29
N PRO A 250 26.46 -26.02 -3.03
CA PRO A 250 26.57 -24.87 -2.16
C PRO A 250 28.04 -24.51 -1.88
N LEU A 251 28.42 -23.26 -2.11
CA LEU A 251 29.31 -22.59 -1.15
C LEU A 251 28.39 -21.86 -0.15
N ALA A 252 28.48 -22.26 1.11
CA ALA A 252 27.48 -22.09 2.18
C ALA A 252 27.53 -20.70 2.92
N PRO A 253 26.85 -20.48 4.08
CA PRO A 253 25.45 -20.05 4.19
C PRO A 253 25.22 -18.85 5.16
N ALA A 254 24.00 -18.31 5.23
CA ALA A 254 23.52 -17.55 6.40
C ALA A 254 22.00 -17.69 6.64
N GLN A 255 21.63 -18.07 7.87
CA GLN A 255 20.26 -18.27 8.36
C GLN A 255 19.58 -16.94 8.76
N ILE A 256 18.31 -16.75 8.39
CA ILE A 256 17.46 -15.68 8.95
C ILE A 256 16.17 -16.29 9.51
N ARG A 257 15.97 -16.19 10.83
CA ARG A 257 14.74 -16.56 11.54
C ARG A 257 13.68 -15.47 11.39
N ARG A 258 12.51 -15.78 10.81
CA ARG A 258 11.33 -14.88 10.76
C ARG A 258 10.45 -15.04 12.02
N LYS A 259 10.02 -13.91 12.60
CA LYS A 259 9.02 -13.83 13.69
C LYS A 259 7.59 -14.10 13.18
N ARG A 260 6.73 -14.72 14.00
CA ARG A 260 5.37 -15.20 13.64
C ARG A 260 4.29 -14.14 13.90
N LYS A 261 3.25 -14.18 13.05
CA LYS A 261 2.11 -13.25 12.94
C LYS A 261 0.90 -13.75 13.77
N CYS A 262 0.13 -12.83 14.35
CA CYS A 262 -1.15 -13.12 15.01
C CYS A 262 -2.28 -13.39 14.01
N ASP A 263 -3.20 -14.26 14.40
CA ASP A 263 -4.31 -14.78 13.62
C ASP A 263 -5.62 -14.07 14.01
N VAL A 264 -6.27 -13.41 13.06
CA VAL A 264 -7.59 -12.77 13.25
C VAL A 264 -8.45 -13.05 12.01
N GLN A 265 -9.70 -13.43 12.24
CA GLN A 265 -10.63 -13.83 11.18
C GLN A 265 -11.13 -12.63 10.35
N PRO A 266 -11.20 -12.75 9.00
CA PRO A 266 -11.62 -11.65 8.12
C PRO A 266 -13.08 -11.21 8.35
N GLY A 267 -13.35 -9.90 8.24
CA GLY A 267 -14.72 -9.35 8.18
C GLY A 267 -15.37 -8.95 9.51
N LYS A 268 -14.70 -9.13 10.67
CA LYS A 268 -15.17 -8.58 11.96
C LYS A 268 -14.55 -7.21 12.23
N SER A 269 -15.35 -6.26 12.72
CA SER A 269 -14.84 -4.98 13.26
C SER A 269 -14.07 -5.23 14.56
N MET A 270 -12.90 -4.61 14.72
CA MET A 270 -12.11 -4.74 15.95
C MET A 270 -12.64 -3.83 17.05
N THR A 271 -12.81 -4.37 18.26
CA THR A 271 -13.16 -3.62 19.48
C THR A 271 -12.05 -3.73 20.52
N ALA A 272 -11.97 -2.78 21.47
CA ALA A 272 -10.92 -2.73 22.49
C ALA A 272 -10.83 -4.02 23.35
N ALA A 273 -11.94 -4.74 23.50
CA ALA A 273 -12.00 -6.02 24.22
C ALA A 273 -11.23 -7.17 23.53
N ASP A 274 -11.06 -7.12 22.20
CA ASP A 274 -10.45 -8.20 21.43
C ASP A 274 -8.91 -8.22 21.53
N LEU A 275 -8.31 -7.09 21.89
CA LEU A 275 -6.85 -6.97 22.06
C LEU A 275 -6.37 -7.63 23.36
N VAL A 276 -7.13 -7.50 24.45
CA VAL A 276 -6.80 -8.02 25.79
C VAL A 276 -6.72 -9.56 25.81
N GLN A 277 -7.57 -10.24 25.03
CA GLN A 277 -7.55 -11.71 24.93
C GLN A 277 -6.30 -12.23 24.19
N SER A 278 -5.74 -11.46 23.26
CA SER A 278 -4.53 -11.85 22.53
C SER A 278 -3.27 -11.80 23.40
N GLU A 279 -3.23 -10.92 24.40
CA GLU A 279 -2.10 -10.77 25.32
C GLU A 279 -2.06 -11.90 26.38
N LEU A 280 -3.22 -12.33 26.90
CA LEU A 280 -3.33 -13.42 27.88
C LEU A 280 -2.89 -14.79 27.35
N HIS A 281 -3.00 -15.02 26.03
CA HIS A 281 -2.52 -16.26 25.38
C HIS A 281 -1.00 -16.30 25.16
N THR A 282 -0.31 -15.15 25.26
CA THR A 282 1.15 -15.08 25.08
C THR A 282 1.93 -15.43 26.34
N THR A 283 1.39 -15.13 27.53
CA THR A 283 2.03 -15.37 28.82
C THR A 283 2.03 -16.86 29.21
N THR A 284 0.98 -17.61 28.87
CA THR A 284 0.89 -19.06 29.18
C THR A 284 1.85 -19.93 28.36
N LYS A 285 2.19 -19.54 27.11
CA LYS A 285 3.14 -20.28 26.26
C LYS A 285 4.62 -20.02 26.60
N SER A 286 4.92 -18.88 27.23
CA SER A 286 6.27 -18.53 27.70
C SER A 286 6.73 -19.46 28.83
N ASN A 287 5.85 -19.76 29.79
CA ASN A 287 6.21 -20.57 30.97
C ASN A 287 6.43 -22.06 30.68
N LYS A 288 5.75 -22.65 29.67
CA LYS A 288 6.00 -24.05 29.26
C LYS A 288 7.34 -24.28 28.55
N LYS A 289 8.01 -23.21 28.09
CA LYS A 289 9.29 -23.32 27.34
C LYS A 289 10.53 -23.23 28.23
N LYS A 290 10.41 -22.72 29.46
CA LYS A 290 11.54 -22.64 30.42
C LYS A 290 11.79 -23.95 31.15
N THR A 291 10.78 -24.81 31.36
CA THR A 291 10.94 -26.09 32.08
C THR A 291 11.55 -27.22 31.26
N ARG A 292 11.62 -27.12 29.93
CA ARG A 292 12.20 -28.16 29.05
C ARG A 292 13.70 -27.98 28.73
N LYS A 293 14.37 -26.98 29.30
CA LYS A 293 15.79 -26.66 29.04
C LYS A 293 16.74 -26.97 30.19
N ALA A 294 16.25 -27.60 31.26
CA ALA A 294 17.03 -27.90 32.48
C ALA A 294 17.33 -29.40 32.68
N GLN A 295 16.99 -30.27 31.72
CA GLN A 295 17.35 -31.69 31.73
C GLN A 295 17.73 -32.08 30.30
N GLY A 296 19.02 -32.27 30.05
CA GLY A 296 19.61 -32.59 28.75
C GLY A 296 21.09 -32.30 28.77
#